data_AF-A0A0K8VEK3-F1
#
_entry.id   AF-A0A0K8VEK3-F1
#
_cell.length_a   1.000
_cell.length_b   1.000
_cell.length_c   1.000
_cell.angle_alpha   90.00
_cell.angle_beta   90.00
_cell.angle_gamma   90.00
#
_symmetry.space_group_name_H-M   'P 1'
#
loop_
_entity.id
_entity.type
_entity.pdbx_description
1 polymer ?
#
loop_
_entity_poly.entity_id
_entity_poly.type
_entity_poly.pdbx_seq_one_letter_code
_entity_poly.pdbx_strand_id
1 'polypeptide(L)'
;MVVLVSKTIGNAIATKWREKKTNPREHWLDYADKKYDRQLIEDVKVLMRVLVLYLPLPIFWALFDQQGSRWTIQATRMDGDMGSWNIKPDQMQLINPFLILAFIPLYELAFYPLLAFIGIRRPLQKLTLGGIFAGIAFIVSGLVELSLEDTYPILPTAGNAQLRVYNGENCNYAITSNLTDLNFDIAS
;
A
#
# COMPACT_ATOMS: atom_id res chain seq x y z
N MET A 1 -4.01 24.49 -19.57
CA MET A 1 -2.79 23.68 -19.81
C MET A 1 -3.09 22.19 -20.05
N VAL A 2 -3.75 21.48 -19.14
CA VAL A 2 -3.98 20.03 -19.26
C VAL A 2 -4.70 19.63 -20.56
N VAL A 3 -5.73 20.39 -20.96
CA VAL A 3 -6.46 20.18 -22.23
C VAL A 3 -5.59 20.41 -23.47
N LEU A 4 -4.60 21.30 -23.39
CA LEU A 4 -3.69 21.57 -24.49
C LEU A 4 -2.71 20.39 -24.65
N VAL A 5 -2.09 19.97 -23.54
CA VAL A 5 -1.18 18.81 -23.48
C VAL A 5 -1.87 17.54 -23.97
N SER A 6 -3.10 17.26 -23.54
CA SER A 6 -3.85 16.09 -23.97
C SER A 6 -4.17 16.12 -25.47
N LYS A 7 -4.52 17.29 -26.02
CA LYS A 7 -4.71 17.47 -27.47
C LYS A 7 -3.40 17.36 -28.26
N THR A 8 -2.27 17.81 -27.72
CA THR A 8 -0.94 17.65 -28.34
C THR A 8 -0.53 16.19 -28.39
N ILE A 9 -0.69 15.45 -27.28
CA ILE A 9 -0.42 14.01 -27.20
C ILE A 9 -1.35 13.24 -28.15
N GLY A 10 -2.65 13.53 -28.12
CA GLY A 10 -3.63 12.89 -29.01
C GLY A 10 -3.32 13.13 -30.49
N ASN A 11 -2.93 14.35 -30.86
CA ASN A 11 -2.52 14.67 -32.23
C ASN A 11 -1.21 14.00 -32.63
N ALA A 12 -0.23 13.91 -31.72
CA ALA A 12 1.02 13.19 -31.96
C ALA A 12 0.75 11.70 -32.25
N ILE A 13 -0.11 11.06 -31.46
CA ILE A 13 -0.47 9.64 -31.61
C ILE A 13 -1.24 9.42 -32.92
N ALA A 14 -2.26 10.25 -33.19
CA ALA A 14 -3.07 10.14 -34.41
C ALA A 14 -2.23 10.33 -35.67
N THR A 15 -1.33 11.32 -35.67
CA THR A 15 -0.42 11.59 -36.80
C THR A 15 0.64 10.50 -36.94
N LYS A 16 1.16 9.97 -35.83
CA LYS A 16 2.06 8.81 -35.83
C LYS A 16 1.39 7.61 -36.50
N TRP A 17 0.16 7.25 -36.13
CA TRP A 17 -0.53 6.11 -36.75
C TRP A 17 -0.75 6.27 -38.26
N ARG A 18 -0.92 7.51 -38.74
CA ARG A 18 -1.09 7.81 -40.18
C ARG A 18 0.24 7.86 -40.94
N GLU A 19 1.28 8.43 -40.35
CA GLU A 19 2.54 8.75 -41.04
C GLU A 19 3.72 7.83 -40.68
N LYS A 20 3.55 6.86 -39.77
CA LYS A 20 4.62 5.95 -39.31
C LYS A 20 5.37 5.25 -40.44
N LYS A 21 4.67 4.90 -41.54
CA LYS A 21 5.27 4.23 -42.70
C LYS A 21 5.88 5.21 -43.72
N THR A 22 5.46 6.47 -43.71
CA THR A 22 5.77 7.45 -44.76
C THR A 22 6.88 8.41 -44.35
N ASN A 23 6.96 8.79 -43.07
CA ASN A 23 8.00 9.67 -42.53
C ASN A 23 8.35 9.27 -41.08
N PRO A 24 9.32 8.36 -40.88
CA PRO A 24 9.76 7.99 -39.55
C PRO A 24 10.49 9.15 -38.88
N ARG A 25 9.95 9.64 -37.75
CA ARG A 25 10.60 10.59 -36.82
C ARG A 25 11.28 9.83 -35.67
N GLU A 26 12.36 10.38 -35.11
CA GLU A 26 13.06 9.80 -33.96
C GLU A 26 12.17 9.69 -32.71
N HIS A 27 11.47 10.77 -32.33
CA HIS A 27 10.58 10.76 -31.18
C HIS A 27 9.10 10.85 -31.59
N TRP A 28 8.25 10.06 -30.94
CA TRP A 28 6.83 9.95 -31.29
C TRP A 28 6.01 11.22 -31.04
N LEU A 29 6.48 12.12 -30.16
CA LEU A 29 5.88 13.44 -29.93
C LEU A 29 6.20 14.44 -31.04
N ASP A 30 7.20 14.20 -31.88
CA ASP A 30 7.59 15.12 -32.97
C ASP A 30 6.59 15.10 -34.13
N TYR A 31 5.65 14.15 -34.15
CA TYR A 31 4.55 14.12 -35.11
C TYR A 31 3.50 15.22 -34.82
N ALA A 32 3.57 15.91 -33.67
CA ALA A 32 2.72 17.05 -33.36
C ALA A 32 3.22 18.39 -33.93
N ASP A 33 4.44 18.45 -34.46
CA ASP A 33 5.16 19.66 -34.92
C ASP A 33 4.40 20.43 -36.02
N LYS A 34 3.51 19.77 -36.78
CA LYS A 34 2.67 20.41 -37.80
C LYS A 34 1.60 21.35 -37.23
N LYS A 35 1.19 21.16 -35.97
CA LYS A 35 0.02 21.84 -35.37
C LYS A 35 0.35 22.56 -34.07
N TYR A 36 1.45 22.22 -33.42
CA TYR A 36 1.84 22.74 -32.11
C TYR A 36 3.27 23.24 -32.14
N ASP A 37 3.54 24.26 -31.32
CA ASP A 37 4.87 24.84 -31.16
C ASP A 37 5.87 23.77 -30.66
N ARG A 38 7.10 23.85 -31.16
CA ARG A 38 8.20 22.98 -30.78
C ARG A 38 8.57 23.12 -29.31
N GLN A 39 8.42 24.30 -28.73
CA GLN A 39 8.63 24.50 -27.29
C GLN A 39 7.60 23.72 -26.45
N LEU A 40 6.33 23.73 -26.87
CA LEU A 40 5.28 22.94 -26.21
C LEU A 40 5.56 21.43 -26.32
N ILE A 41 6.07 20.97 -27.47
CA ILE A 41 6.42 19.56 -27.67
C ILE A 41 7.56 19.13 -26.73
N GLU A 42 8.59 19.95 -26.57
CA GLU A 42 9.68 19.70 -25.63
C GLU A 42 9.20 19.71 -24.17
N ASP A 43 8.34 20.65 -23.79
CA ASP A 43 7.74 20.69 -22.46
C ASP A 43 6.92 19.42 -22.16
N VAL A 44 6.16 18.93 -23.15
CA VAL A 44 5.41 17.66 -23.01
C VAL A 44 6.37 16.47 -22.90
N LYS A 45 7.51 16.45 -23.60
CA LYS A 45 8.53 15.41 -23.44
C LYS A 45 9.14 15.41 -22.03
N VAL A 46 9.39 16.58 -21.45
CA VAL A 46 9.86 16.71 -20.06
C VAL A 46 8.79 16.23 -19.09
N LEU A 47 7.54 16.65 -19.28
CA LEU A 47 6.41 16.24 -18.44
C LEU A 47 6.20 14.73 -18.46
N MET A 48 6.32 14.08 -19.63
CA MET A 48 6.25 12.61 -19.72
C MET A 48 7.40 11.92 -18.96
N ARG A 49 8.62 12.47 -19.00
CA ARG A 49 9.75 11.95 -18.20
C ARG A 49 9.50 12.10 -16.70
N VAL A 50 8.93 13.23 -16.26
CA VAL A 50 8.55 13.44 -14.87
C VAL A 50 7.43 12.48 -14.45
N LEU A 51 6.40 12.28 -15.27
CA LEU A 51 5.32 11.31 -15.00
C LEU A 51 5.87 9.89 -14.78
N VAL A 52 6.82 9.45 -15.62
CA VAL A 52 7.46 8.14 -15.46
C VAL A 52 8.21 8.05 -14.12
N LEU A 53 8.92 9.11 -13.72
CA LEU A 53 9.61 9.16 -12.42
C LEU A 53 8.64 9.10 -11.23
N TYR A 54 7.40 9.59 -11.40
CA TYR A 54 6.36 9.58 -10.37
C TYR A 54 5.52 8.29 -10.34
N LEU A 55 5.70 7.35 -11.28
CA LEU A 55 4.95 6.08 -11.29
C LEU A 55 5.05 5.24 -10.00
N PRO A 56 6.19 5.20 -9.28
CA PRO A 56 6.26 4.47 -8.02
C PRO A 56 5.50 5.15 -6.87
N LEU A 57 5.19 6.45 -6.98
CA LEU A 57 4.60 7.23 -5.89
C LEU A 57 3.18 6.74 -5.52
N PRO A 58 2.25 6.49 -6.46
CA PRO A 58 0.97 5.87 -6.14
C PRO A 58 1.09 4.50 -5.46
N ILE A 59 2.08 3.69 -5.85
CA ILE A 59 2.31 2.37 -5.23
C ILE A 59 2.73 2.55 -3.77
N PHE A 60 3.65 3.48 -3.50
CA PHE A 60 4.05 3.80 -2.13
C PHE A 60 2.87 4.25 -1.27
N TRP A 61 2.03 5.16 -1.77
CA TRP A 61 0.84 5.60 -1.04
C TRP A 61 -0.18 4.46 -0.83
N ALA A 62 -0.41 3.64 -1.85
CA ALA A 62 -1.28 2.47 -1.72
C ALA A 62 -0.79 1.48 -0.67
N LEU A 63 0.52 1.34 -0.49
CA LEU A 63 1.12 0.53 0.58
C LEU A 63 0.99 1.23 1.94
N PHE A 64 1.32 2.52 2.02
CA PHE A 64 1.25 3.29 3.26
C PHE A 64 -0.16 3.34 3.85
N ASP A 65 -1.18 3.54 3.00
CA ASP A 65 -2.58 3.60 3.42
C ASP A 65 -3.12 2.26 3.98
N GLN A 66 -2.41 1.13 3.77
CA GLN A 66 -2.79 -0.15 4.38
C GLN A 66 -2.62 -0.15 5.90
N GLN A 67 -1.74 0.71 6.45
CA GLN A 67 -1.59 0.85 7.89
C GLN A 67 -2.92 1.24 8.56
N GLY A 68 -3.70 2.12 7.93
CA GLY A 68 -4.99 2.58 8.47
C GLY A 68 -6.15 1.61 8.26
N SER A 69 -5.95 0.52 7.54
CA SER A 69 -7.01 -0.44 7.21
C SER A 69 -6.63 -1.87 7.54
N ARG A 70 -5.75 -2.49 6.74
CA ARG A 70 -5.33 -3.89 6.91
C ARG A 70 -4.61 -4.11 8.23
N TRP A 71 -3.71 -3.23 8.63
CA TRP A 71 -2.98 -3.40 9.90
C TRP A 71 -3.89 -3.13 11.10
N THR A 72 -4.89 -2.25 10.96
CA THR A 72 -5.91 -2.08 11.99
C THR A 72 -6.74 -3.37 12.16
N ILE A 73 -7.14 -4.03 11.06
CA ILE A 73 -7.83 -5.33 11.11
C ILE A 73 -6.91 -6.42 11.70
N GLN A 74 -5.65 -6.47 11.30
CA GLN A 74 -4.66 -7.39 11.90
C GLN A 74 -4.58 -7.18 13.41
N ALA A 75 -4.50 -5.93 13.87
CA ALA A 75 -4.47 -5.59 15.28
C ALA A 75 -5.76 -5.97 16.04
N THR A 76 -6.94 -6.02 15.39
CA THR A 76 -8.16 -6.55 16.06
C THR A 76 -8.07 -8.02 16.44
N ARG A 77 -7.13 -8.76 15.84
CA ARG A 77 -6.89 -10.19 16.06
C ARG A 77 -5.67 -10.43 16.95
N MET A 78 -5.02 -9.36 17.41
CA MET A 78 -3.88 -9.40 18.32
C MET A 78 -4.33 -9.04 19.73
N ASP A 79 -3.52 -9.43 20.72
CA ASP A 79 -3.72 -8.96 22.09
C ASP A 79 -3.29 -7.50 22.21
N GLY A 80 -4.21 -6.66 22.68
CA GLY A 80 -3.99 -5.24 22.95
C GLY A 80 -3.69 -4.94 24.41
N ASP A 81 -3.58 -5.96 25.26
CA ASP A 81 -3.33 -5.79 26.68
C ASP A 81 -1.88 -5.36 26.96
N MET A 82 -1.70 -4.12 27.40
CA MET A 82 -0.42 -3.59 27.91
C MET A 82 -0.38 -3.64 29.45
N GLY A 83 -1.12 -4.57 30.05
CA GLY A 83 -1.20 -4.87 31.48
C GLY A 83 -2.05 -3.88 32.26
N SER A 84 -1.77 -2.59 32.14
CA SER A 84 -2.56 -1.54 32.82
C SER A 84 -3.61 -0.91 31.91
N TRP A 85 -3.36 -0.87 30.61
CA TRP A 85 -4.15 -0.16 29.61
C TRP A 85 -4.36 -1.09 28.41
N ASN A 86 -5.59 -1.19 27.92
CA ASN A 86 -5.89 -1.94 26.70
C ASN A 86 -5.88 -0.99 25.50
N ILE A 87 -4.94 -1.20 24.58
CA ILE A 87 -4.81 -0.41 23.35
C ILE A 87 -5.83 -0.92 22.34
N LYS A 88 -6.75 -0.03 21.95
CA LYS A 88 -7.70 -0.37 20.90
C LYS A 88 -7.02 -0.37 19.53
N PRO A 89 -7.41 -1.27 18.61
CA PRO A 89 -6.77 -1.39 17.29
C PRO A 89 -6.71 -0.10 16.48
N ASP A 90 -7.72 0.76 16.58
CA ASP A 90 -7.78 2.07 15.92
C ASP A 90 -6.76 3.07 16.50
N GLN A 91 -6.45 2.97 17.79
CA GLN A 91 -5.45 3.82 18.46
C GLN A 91 -4.02 3.57 17.96
N MET A 92 -3.76 2.42 17.33
CA MET A 92 -2.48 2.11 16.69
C MET A 92 -2.10 3.15 15.62
N GLN A 93 -3.09 3.79 15.00
CA GLN A 93 -2.86 4.83 13.99
C GLN A 93 -2.24 6.11 14.56
N LEU A 94 -2.38 6.35 15.87
CA LEU A 94 -1.79 7.50 16.55
C LEU A 94 -0.25 7.43 16.57
N ILE A 95 0.33 6.23 16.48
CA ILE A 95 1.78 6.05 16.46
C ILE A 95 2.41 6.70 15.22
N ASN A 96 1.72 6.74 14.09
CA ASN A 96 2.24 7.33 12.86
C ASN A 96 2.65 8.83 13.03
N PRO A 97 1.75 9.75 13.43
CA PRO A 97 2.12 11.15 13.62
C PRO A 97 3.19 11.34 14.70
N PHE A 98 3.20 10.53 15.77
CA PHE A 98 4.27 10.58 16.78
C PHE A 98 5.64 10.19 16.19
N LEU A 99 5.69 9.12 15.41
CA LEU A 99 6.91 8.69 14.72
C LEU A 99 7.37 9.75 13.72
N ILE A 100 6.46 10.40 12.99
CA ILE A 100 6.84 11.50 12.07
C ILE A 100 7.46 12.66 12.86
N LEU A 101 6.83 13.09 13.96
CA LEU A 101 7.34 14.18 14.80
C LEU A 101 8.72 13.85 15.40
N ALA A 102 8.96 12.60 15.78
CA ALA A 102 10.25 12.16 16.30
C ALA A 102 11.30 11.98 15.18
N PHE A 103 10.90 11.43 14.04
CA PHE A 103 11.83 11.08 12.96
C PHE A 103 12.23 12.27 12.09
N ILE A 104 11.40 13.29 11.88
CA ILE A 104 11.82 14.48 11.13
C ILE A 104 13.13 15.08 11.69
N PRO A 105 13.22 15.48 12.97
CA PRO A 105 14.45 16.06 13.52
C PRO A 105 15.58 15.04 13.58
N LEU A 106 15.29 13.76 13.86
CA LEU A 106 16.30 12.70 13.87
C LEU A 106 16.94 12.52 12.48
N TYR A 107 16.13 12.58 11.42
CA TYR A 107 16.62 12.44 10.06
C TYR A 107 17.44 13.65 9.62
N GLU A 108 17.02 14.85 10.00
CA GLU A 108 17.76 16.09 9.70
C GLU A 108 19.11 16.15 10.41
N LEU A 109 19.17 15.79 11.70
CA LEU A 109 20.37 15.95 12.52
C LEU A 109 21.33 14.75 12.43
N ALA A 110 20.82 13.52 12.30
CA ALA A 110 21.64 12.31 12.35
C ALA A 110 21.66 11.54 11.02
N PHE A 111 20.51 11.16 10.46
CA PHE A 111 20.53 10.25 9.30
C PHE A 111 21.01 10.90 8.01
N TYR A 112 20.60 12.12 7.68
CA TYR A 112 21.06 12.78 6.46
C TYR A 112 22.57 13.05 6.42
N PRO A 113 23.24 13.52 7.50
CA PRO A 113 24.70 13.63 7.47
C PRO A 113 25.38 12.25 7.35
N LEU A 114 24.87 11.21 8.01
CA LEU A 114 25.38 9.83 7.88
C LEU A 114 25.22 9.28 6.45
N LEU A 115 24.05 9.46 5.85
CA LEU A 115 23.79 9.07 4.46
C LEU A 115 24.67 9.86 3.49
N ALA A 116 24.93 11.14 3.77
CA ALA A 116 25.82 11.97 2.98
C ALA A 116 27.29 11.52 3.05
N PHE A 117 27.69 10.87 4.15
CA PHE A 117 29.00 10.24 4.32
C PHE A 117 29.15 8.98 3.45
N ILE A 118 28.08 8.20 3.31
CA ILE A 118 28.02 6.99 2.46
C ILE A 118 27.79 7.36 0.96
N GLY A 119 27.64 8.65 0.65
CA GLY A 119 27.48 9.14 -0.73
C GLY A 119 26.02 9.20 -1.22
N ILE A 120 25.04 8.94 -0.35
CA ILE A 120 23.61 9.06 -0.65
C ILE A 120 23.17 10.49 -0.40
N ARG A 121 23.13 11.30 -1.47
CA ARG A 121 22.79 12.73 -1.38
C ARG A 121 21.59 13.11 -2.24
N ARG A 122 21.32 12.36 -3.31
CA ARG A 122 20.28 12.72 -4.27
C ARG A 122 18.89 12.45 -3.68
N PRO A 123 17.91 13.35 -3.87
CA PRO A 123 16.53 13.15 -3.40
C PRO A 123 15.94 11.81 -3.88
N LEU A 124 16.25 11.41 -5.12
CA LEU A 124 15.76 10.16 -5.68
C LEU A 124 16.29 8.92 -4.93
N GLN A 125 17.55 8.95 -4.46
CA GLN A 125 18.12 7.83 -3.69
C GLN A 125 17.45 7.70 -2.32
N LYS A 126 17.14 8.83 -1.68
CA LYS A 126 16.40 8.86 -0.42
C LYS A 126 14.98 8.29 -0.59
N LEU A 127 14.32 8.63 -1.70
CA LEU A 127 13.01 8.07 -2.04
C LEU A 127 13.07 6.56 -2.23
N THR A 128 14.07 6.06 -2.96
CA THR A 128 14.28 4.60 -3.14
C THR A 128 14.52 3.90 -1.81
N LEU A 129 15.32 4.48 -0.92
CA LEU A 129 15.57 3.92 0.42
C LEU A 129 14.28 3.82 1.24
N GLY A 130 13.43 4.86 1.20
CA GLY A 130 12.10 4.83 1.81
C GLY A 130 11.22 3.71 1.24
N GLY A 131 11.26 3.49 -0.08
CA GLY A 131 10.57 2.38 -0.73
C GLY A 131 11.05 1.01 -0.27
N ILE A 132 12.37 0.83 -0.07
CA ILE A 132 12.93 -0.41 0.47
C ILE A 132 12.43 -0.66 1.90
N PHE A 133 12.43 0.37 2.75
CA PHE A 133 11.89 0.25 4.11
C PHE A 133 10.40 -0.08 4.12
N ALA A 134 9.61 0.51 3.21
CA ALA A 134 8.21 0.13 3.04
C ALA A 134 8.07 -1.36 2.67
N GLY A 135 8.89 -1.86 1.74
CA GLY A 135 8.92 -3.29 1.39
C GLY A 135 9.24 -4.18 2.59
N ILE A 136 10.24 -3.83 3.40
CA ILE A 136 10.60 -4.56 4.62
C ILE A 136 9.44 -4.55 5.63
N ALA A 137 8.77 -3.41 5.82
CA ALA A 137 7.61 -3.33 6.71
C ALA A 137 6.48 -4.28 6.31
N PHE A 138 6.23 -4.43 5.00
CA PHE A 138 5.25 -5.39 4.49
C PHE A 138 5.65 -6.85 4.71
N ILE A 139 6.95 -7.17 4.59
CA ILE A 139 7.46 -8.51 4.94
C ILE A 139 7.19 -8.81 6.42
N VAL A 140 7.51 -7.86 7.30
CA VAL A 140 7.26 -8.02 8.75
C VAL A 140 5.76 -8.19 9.04
N SER A 141 4.91 -7.36 8.44
CA SER A 141 3.44 -7.49 8.60
C SER A 141 2.93 -8.85 8.10
N GLY A 142 3.48 -9.38 7.01
CA GLY A 142 3.14 -10.71 6.49
C GLY A 142 3.57 -11.83 7.43
N LEU A 143 4.75 -11.74 8.05
CA LEU A 143 5.20 -12.72 9.04
C LEU A 143 4.32 -12.73 10.29
N VAL A 144 3.86 -11.55 10.73
CA VAL A 144 2.88 -11.43 11.82
C VAL A 144 1.56 -12.06 11.43
N GLU A 145 1.07 -11.83 10.20
CA GLU A 145 -0.18 -12.44 9.71
C GLU A 145 -0.10 -13.96 9.69
N LEU A 146 1.02 -14.55 9.24
CA LEU A 146 1.22 -16.00 9.25
C LEU A 146 1.18 -16.57 10.67
N SER A 147 1.70 -15.82 11.64
CA SER A 147 1.66 -16.23 13.06
C SER A 147 0.24 -16.13 13.64
N LEU A 148 -0.61 -15.27 13.08
CA LEU A 148 -2.01 -15.11 13.48
C LEU A 148 -2.94 -16.12 12.80
N GLU A 149 -2.56 -16.65 11.64
CA GLU A 149 -3.38 -17.61 10.89
C GLU A 149 -3.68 -18.88 11.72
N ASP A 150 -2.74 -19.32 12.55
CA ASP A 150 -2.93 -20.46 13.46
C ASP A 150 -4.05 -20.21 14.49
N THR A 151 -4.30 -18.95 14.84
CA THR A 151 -5.40 -18.55 15.74
C THR A 151 -6.73 -18.31 15.02
N TYR A 152 -6.80 -18.47 13.69
CA TYR A 152 -8.01 -18.16 12.94
C TYR A 152 -9.10 -19.21 13.09
N PRO A 153 -10.37 -18.78 13.06
CA PRO A 153 -11.49 -19.71 13.09
C PRO A 153 -11.50 -20.58 11.83
N ILE A 154 -11.33 -21.90 12.00
CA ILE A 154 -11.59 -22.89 10.95
C ILE A 154 -13.01 -22.73 10.43
N LEU A 155 -13.17 -22.42 9.14
CA LEU A 155 -14.46 -22.26 8.49
C LEU A 155 -15.03 -23.64 8.10
N PRO A 156 -16.36 -23.84 8.17
CA PRO A 156 -16.97 -25.11 7.79
C PRO A 156 -16.87 -25.36 6.27
N THR A 157 -16.46 -26.57 5.89
CA THR A 157 -16.45 -27.05 4.50
C THR A 157 -17.88 -27.18 3.96
N ALA A 158 -18.06 -27.13 2.64
CA ALA A 158 -19.36 -27.28 1.99
C ALA A 158 -20.12 -28.52 2.49
N GLY A 159 -21.35 -28.33 2.95
CA GLY A 159 -22.20 -29.38 3.55
C GLY A 159 -22.19 -29.44 5.08
N ASN A 160 -21.26 -28.75 5.74
CA ASN A 160 -21.18 -28.65 7.20
C ASN A 160 -21.61 -27.26 7.69
N ALA A 161 -22.18 -27.20 8.89
CA ALA A 161 -22.49 -25.96 9.58
C ALA A 161 -21.73 -25.91 10.93
N GLN A 162 -21.16 -24.76 11.28
CA GLN A 162 -20.45 -24.58 12.53
C GLN A 162 -21.22 -23.63 13.45
N LEU A 163 -21.47 -24.05 14.69
CA LEU A 163 -22.02 -23.21 15.76
C LEU A 163 -20.93 -23.00 16.82
N ARG A 164 -20.58 -21.74 17.11
CA ARG A 164 -19.62 -21.38 18.16
C ARG A 164 -20.36 -20.72 19.31
N VAL A 165 -20.21 -21.26 20.51
CA VAL A 165 -20.81 -20.71 21.73
C VAL A 165 -19.67 -20.25 22.63
N TYR A 166 -19.60 -18.94 22.88
CA TYR A 166 -18.62 -18.36 23.79
C TYR A 166 -19.27 -18.12 25.13
N ASN A 167 -18.68 -18.67 26.19
CA ASN A 167 -19.12 -18.40 27.55
C ASN A 167 -18.44 -17.14 28.08
N GLY A 168 -19.20 -16.06 28.27
CA GLY A 168 -18.70 -14.79 28.79
C GLY A 168 -18.64 -14.72 30.33
N GLU A 169 -19.21 -15.70 31.03
CA GLU A 169 -19.34 -15.71 32.49
C GLU A 169 -18.82 -17.02 33.08
N ASN A 170 -18.41 -17.05 34.35
CA ASN A 170 -17.82 -18.26 34.96
C ASN A 170 -18.89 -19.28 35.43
N CYS A 171 -19.95 -19.46 34.64
CA CYS A 171 -21.10 -20.32 34.93
C CYS A 171 -21.13 -21.54 33.99
N ASN A 172 -21.62 -22.68 34.47
CA ASN A 172 -21.80 -23.87 33.62
C ASN A 172 -23.08 -23.72 32.78
N TYR A 173 -22.97 -23.85 31.45
CA TYR A 173 -24.11 -23.85 30.53
C TYR A 173 -24.39 -25.26 30.01
N ALA A 174 -25.67 -25.66 30.03
CA ALA A 174 -26.15 -26.88 29.40
C ALA A 174 -26.89 -26.52 28.10
N ILE A 175 -26.49 -27.11 26.98
CA ILE A 175 -27.14 -26.91 25.69
C ILE A 175 -28.01 -28.14 25.40
N THR A 176 -29.34 -27.95 25.37
CA THR A 176 -30.29 -29.00 24.96
C THR A 176 -30.69 -28.79 23.51
N SER A 177 -30.53 -29.81 22.67
CA SER A 177 -30.95 -29.81 21.26
C SER A 177 -31.97 -30.93 21.02
N ASN A 178 -33.00 -30.63 20.22
CA ASN A 178 -34.03 -31.60 19.80
C ASN A 178 -33.72 -32.25 18.44
N LEU A 179 -32.50 -32.05 17.92
CA LEU A 179 -32.09 -32.57 16.63
C LEU A 179 -31.62 -34.03 16.78
N THR A 180 -32.32 -34.96 16.13
CA THR A 180 -31.96 -36.37 16.04
C THR A 180 -30.85 -36.55 15.00
N ASP A 181 -29.82 -37.34 15.31
CA ASP A 181 -28.65 -37.67 14.45
C ASP A 181 -27.58 -36.57 14.24
N LEU A 182 -27.29 -35.75 15.27
CA LEU A 182 -26.12 -34.84 15.25
C LEU A 182 -24.89 -35.46 15.92
N ASN A 183 -23.85 -35.75 15.14
CA ASN A 183 -22.49 -35.93 15.66
C ASN A 183 -21.84 -34.55 15.84
N PHE A 184 -21.59 -34.16 17.10
CA PHE A 184 -20.81 -32.96 17.42
C PHE A 184 -19.36 -33.35 17.67
N ASP A 185 -18.45 -32.89 16.80
CA ASP A 185 -17.03 -32.84 17.14
C ASP A 185 -16.80 -31.61 18.02
N ILE A 186 -16.77 -31.83 19.33
CA ILE A 186 -16.49 -30.78 20.32
C ILE A 186 -14.98 -30.60 20.38
N ALA A 187 -14.45 -29.63 19.64
CA ALA A 187 -13.11 -29.11 19.86
C ALA A 187 -13.16 -28.11 21.03
N SER A 188 -12.51 -28.44 22.14
CA SER A 188 -12.31 -27.56 23.29
C SER A 188 -11.21 -26.54 23.04
#